data_AF-X1U4A9-F1
#
_entry.id   AF-X1U4A9-F1
#
_cell.length_a   1.000
_cell.length_b   1.000
_cell.length_c   1.000
_cell.angle_alpha   90.00
_cell.angle_beta   90.00
_cell.angle_gamma   90.00
#
_symmetry.space_group_name_H-M   'P 1'
#
loop_
_entity.id
_entity.type
_entity.pdbx_description
1 polymer ?
#
loop_
_entity_poly.entity_id
_entity_poly.type
_entity_poly.pdbx_seq_one_letter_code
_entity_poly.pdbx_strand_id
1 'polypeptide(L)'
;VIPRPTEGEYNILVLSLNPGVNIVAAGDYFMKEAFCAPWFKKATKLKALSAVLSCYSPIVEPYRDRVLVAGDVGAQIELENQGAIISGWKAGQAISTAVQEGNLELEINGISRYVNWWKETYVNLDNLDNTFRGISLSYILTTEEMEYFYGLIKETMPAIWAPAGTERGKVVAQATAKATSNIQQEKPDIFQKLQRQRSLPIKEVMAELTNISKPVVGTVDASLHPSI
;
A
#
# COMPACT_ATOMS: atom_id res chain seq x y z
N VAL A 1 -1.10 -8.27 1.85
CA VAL A 1 -0.20 -9.34 2.34
C VAL A 1 -0.97 -10.26 3.26
N ILE A 2 -1.46 -11.40 2.77
CA ILE A 2 -2.09 -12.40 3.63
C ILE A 2 -1.52 -13.76 3.20
N PRO A 3 -0.91 -14.54 4.11
CA PRO A 3 -0.44 -15.87 3.76
C PRO A 3 -1.61 -16.70 3.23
N ARG A 4 -1.37 -17.61 2.28
CA ARG A 4 -2.43 -18.50 1.80
C ARG A 4 -2.95 -19.31 3.00
N PRO A 5 -4.23 -19.21 3.36
CA PRO A 5 -4.78 -20.12 4.35
C PRO A 5 -4.78 -21.54 3.79
N THR A 6 -4.43 -22.53 4.64
CA THR A 6 -4.71 -23.94 4.34
C THR A 6 -6.18 -24.25 4.63
N GLU A 7 -6.66 -25.43 4.25
CA GLU A 7 -8.07 -25.81 4.51
C GLU A 7 -8.38 -25.75 6.02
N GLY A 8 -9.45 -25.05 6.39
CA GLY A 8 -9.85 -24.85 7.79
C GLY A 8 -9.10 -23.72 8.51
N GLU A 9 -8.10 -23.09 7.87
CA GLU A 9 -7.44 -21.90 8.39
C GLU A 9 -7.98 -20.64 7.72
N TYR A 10 -7.97 -19.53 8.45
CA TYR A 10 -8.42 -18.23 7.94
C TYR A 10 -7.51 -17.15 8.47
N ASN A 11 -7.34 -16.09 7.68
CA ASN A 11 -6.57 -14.93 8.08
C ASN A 11 -7.49 -13.72 8.24
N ILE A 12 -7.23 -12.96 9.29
CA ILE A 12 -7.86 -11.66 9.53
C ILE A 12 -6.74 -10.64 9.56
N LEU A 13 -6.89 -9.56 8.79
CA LEU A 13 -5.99 -8.43 8.81
C LEU A 13 -6.70 -7.25 9.47
N VAL A 14 -6.09 -6.69 10.51
CA VAL A 14 -6.52 -5.46 11.16
C VAL A 14 -5.43 -4.42 10.91
N LEU A 15 -5.79 -3.31 10.27
CA LEU A 15 -4.87 -2.24 9.89
C LEU A 15 -5.40 -0.91 10.46
N SER A 16 -4.49 -0.04 10.89
CA SER A 16 -4.78 1.36 11.19
C SER A 16 -3.60 2.22 10.75
N LEU A 17 -3.88 3.45 10.28
CA LEU A 17 -2.84 4.46 10.10
C LEU A 17 -2.62 5.30 11.36
N ASN A 18 -3.49 5.17 12.36
CA ASN A 18 -3.34 5.89 13.62
C ASN A 18 -2.47 5.04 14.57
N PRO A 19 -1.23 5.47 14.87
CA PRO A 19 -0.33 4.71 15.75
C PRO A 19 -0.83 4.60 17.20
N GLY A 20 -1.81 5.39 17.61
CA GLY A 20 -2.44 5.32 18.94
C GLY A 20 -3.51 4.24 19.08
N VAL A 21 -3.90 3.57 17.98
CA VAL A 21 -4.94 2.53 18.03
C VAL A 21 -4.37 1.21 18.55
N ASN A 22 -5.03 0.65 19.56
CA ASN A 22 -4.76 -0.72 20.00
C ASN A 22 -5.37 -1.73 19.01
N ILE A 23 -4.58 -2.13 18.03
CA ILE A 23 -4.99 -3.08 16.98
C ILE A 23 -5.37 -4.46 17.52
N VAL A 24 -4.85 -4.86 18.70
CA VAL A 24 -5.23 -6.13 19.34
C VAL A 24 -6.67 -6.04 19.84
N ALA A 25 -7.02 -4.96 20.54
CA ALA A 25 -8.38 -4.72 21.01
C ALA A 25 -9.38 -4.58 19.85
N ALA A 26 -8.98 -3.90 18.77
CA ALA A 26 -9.81 -3.81 17.56
C ALA A 26 -10.06 -5.20 16.92
N GLY A 27 -9.03 -6.06 16.88
CA GLY A 27 -9.19 -7.45 16.43
C GLY A 27 -10.09 -8.28 17.35
N ASP A 28 -9.97 -8.10 18.67
CA ASP A 28 -10.85 -8.75 19.63
C ASP A 28 -12.31 -8.33 19.45
N TYR A 29 -12.58 -7.04 19.31
CA TYR A 29 -13.92 -6.52 19.01
C TYR A 29 -14.48 -7.14 17.73
N PHE A 30 -13.69 -7.15 16.65
CA PHE A 30 -14.10 -7.75 15.37
C PHE A 30 -14.48 -9.23 15.52
N MET A 31 -13.72 -10.01 16.29
CA MET A 31 -13.96 -11.44 16.46
C MET A 31 -15.05 -11.78 17.49
N LYS A 32 -15.31 -10.91 18.48
CA LYS A 32 -16.14 -11.25 19.66
C LYS A 32 -17.44 -10.45 19.78
N GLU A 33 -17.49 -9.24 19.21
CA GLU A 33 -18.58 -8.29 19.45
C GLU A 33 -19.22 -7.76 18.17
N ALA A 34 -18.43 -7.53 17.11
CA ALA A 34 -18.93 -7.02 15.84
C ALA A 34 -19.96 -7.97 15.20
N PHE A 35 -20.65 -7.51 14.16
CA PHE A 35 -21.67 -8.29 13.45
C PHE A 35 -21.17 -9.66 12.93
N CYS A 36 -19.85 -9.78 12.71
CA CYS A 36 -19.20 -11.00 12.25
C CYS A 36 -18.75 -11.95 13.38
N ALA A 37 -18.92 -11.57 14.65
CA ALA A 37 -18.57 -12.43 15.80
C ALA A 37 -19.13 -13.86 15.71
N PRO A 38 -20.36 -14.11 15.21
CA PRO A 38 -20.86 -15.46 15.00
C PRO A 38 -19.98 -16.35 14.12
N TRP A 39 -19.21 -15.77 13.18
CA TRP A 39 -18.30 -16.51 12.29
C TRP A 39 -17.12 -17.12 13.06
N PHE A 40 -16.79 -16.57 14.24
CA PHE A 40 -15.63 -16.96 15.03
C PHE A 40 -15.97 -17.81 16.26
N LYS A 41 -17.24 -18.14 16.51
CA LYS A 41 -17.68 -18.87 17.72
C LYS A 41 -16.93 -20.19 17.99
N LYS A 42 -16.48 -20.87 16.94
CA LYS A 42 -15.71 -22.12 17.01
C LYS A 42 -14.28 -21.96 16.49
N ALA A 43 -13.89 -20.74 16.11
CA ALA A 43 -12.55 -20.46 15.62
C ALA A 43 -11.57 -20.42 16.80
N THR A 44 -10.36 -20.88 16.57
CA THR A 44 -9.26 -20.77 17.53
C THR A 44 -8.14 -19.96 16.89
N LYS A 45 -7.60 -18.98 17.62
CA LYS A 45 -6.47 -18.19 17.16
C LYS A 45 -5.21 -19.06 17.15
N LEU A 46 -4.72 -19.39 15.95
CA LEU A 46 -3.49 -20.19 15.78
C LEU A 46 -2.23 -19.35 15.97
N LYS A 47 -2.24 -18.12 15.42
CA LYS A 47 -1.09 -17.22 15.44
C LYS A 47 -1.53 -15.76 15.39
N ALA A 48 -0.72 -14.87 15.95
CA ALA A 48 -0.78 -13.44 15.67
C ALA A 48 0.58 -12.95 15.20
N LEU A 49 0.56 -12.09 14.18
CA LEU A 49 1.70 -11.38 13.65
C LEU A 49 1.33 -9.90 13.59
N SER A 50 2.33 -9.04 13.79
CA SER A 50 2.19 -7.59 13.68
C SER A 50 3.36 -7.05 12.87
N ALA A 51 3.09 -6.02 12.08
CA ALA A 51 4.11 -5.25 11.38
C ALA A 51 3.76 -3.77 11.49
N VAL A 52 4.80 -2.94 11.49
CA VAL A 52 4.66 -1.50 11.32
C VAL A 52 5.11 -1.17 9.91
N LEU A 53 4.30 -0.39 9.21
CA LEU A 53 4.59 0.08 7.87
C LEU A 53 4.79 1.58 7.93
N SER A 54 5.98 2.01 7.54
CA SER A 54 6.31 3.44 7.47
C SER A 54 6.30 3.85 6.01
N CYS A 55 5.40 4.75 5.65
CA CYS A 55 5.24 5.18 4.27
C CYS A 55 6.10 6.40 3.99
N TYR A 56 7.15 6.22 3.20
CA TYR A 56 8.07 7.29 2.77
C TYR A 56 7.98 7.48 1.25
N SER A 57 8.63 8.52 0.71
CA SER A 57 8.89 8.56 -0.74
C SER A 57 9.73 7.34 -1.15
N PRO A 58 9.49 6.76 -2.34
CA PRO A 58 10.25 5.59 -2.78
C PRO A 58 11.71 5.96 -3.03
N ILE A 59 12.60 4.99 -2.95
CA ILE A 59 13.97 5.14 -3.43
C ILE A 59 13.93 5.24 -4.96
N VAL A 60 14.34 6.39 -5.51
CA VAL A 60 14.32 6.65 -6.96
C VAL A 60 15.35 5.81 -7.70
N GLU A 61 16.55 5.70 -7.14
CA GLU A 61 17.65 4.88 -7.66
C GLU A 61 17.88 3.69 -6.72
N PRO A 62 17.30 2.51 -6.99
CA PRO A 62 17.39 1.36 -6.10
C PRO A 62 18.75 0.64 -6.21
N TYR A 63 19.77 1.30 -6.75
CA TYR A 63 21.11 0.75 -6.95
C TYR A 63 22.17 1.80 -6.62
N ARG A 64 23.20 1.38 -5.90
CA ARG A 64 24.43 2.16 -5.72
C ARG A 64 25.62 1.21 -5.55
N ASP A 65 26.65 1.44 -6.37
CA ASP A 65 27.91 0.70 -6.39
C ASP A 65 27.77 -0.81 -6.59
N ARG A 66 27.54 -1.58 -5.52
CA ARG A 66 27.32 -3.04 -5.57
C ARG A 66 26.13 -3.47 -4.71
N VAL A 67 25.29 -2.51 -4.34
CA VAL A 67 24.12 -2.71 -3.51
C VAL A 67 22.88 -2.44 -4.36
N LEU A 68 22.01 -3.44 -4.43
CA LEU A 68 20.72 -3.37 -5.12
C LEU A 68 19.61 -3.57 -4.09
N VAL A 69 18.61 -2.70 -4.11
CA VAL A 69 17.46 -2.71 -3.21
C VAL A 69 16.25 -3.30 -3.93
N ALA A 70 15.54 -4.20 -3.26
CA ALA A 70 14.31 -4.83 -3.77
C ALA A 70 13.28 -4.99 -2.64
N GLY A 71 12.01 -5.11 -2.99
CA GLY A 71 10.91 -5.25 -2.04
C GLY A 71 10.53 -3.94 -1.34
N ASP A 72 9.86 -4.08 -0.20
CA ASP A 72 9.25 -2.97 0.56
C ASP A 72 10.27 -1.92 1.03
N VAL A 73 11.55 -2.31 1.21
CA VAL A 73 12.61 -1.40 1.68
C VAL A 73 12.89 -0.25 0.72
N GLY A 74 12.71 -0.46 -0.60
CA GLY A 74 12.86 0.61 -1.59
C GLY A 74 11.54 1.29 -1.91
N ALA A 75 10.42 0.63 -1.59
CA ALA A 75 9.09 1.07 -1.97
C ALA A 75 8.56 2.14 -1.04
N GLN A 76 7.52 2.83 -1.52
CA GLN A 76 6.82 3.84 -0.75
C GLN A 76 5.86 3.24 0.30
N ILE A 77 5.19 2.16 -0.08
CA ILE A 77 4.23 1.40 0.72
C ILE A 77 4.51 -0.08 0.50
N GLU A 78 3.87 -0.99 1.23
CA GLU A 78 4.04 -2.42 0.96
C GLU A 78 3.75 -2.76 -0.51
N LEU A 79 4.65 -3.51 -1.14
CA LEU A 79 4.48 -3.98 -2.52
C LEU A 79 3.53 -5.20 -2.62
N GLU A 80 2.91 -5.55 -1.50
CA GLU A 80 2.25 -6.81 -1.26
C GLU A 80 3.17 -8.03 -1.57
N ASN A 81 2.65 -9.25 -1.44
CA ASN A 81 3.46 -10.45 -1.71
C ASN A 81 3.95 -10.47 -3.17
N GLN A 82 3.12 -9.99 -4.09
CA GLN A 82 3.39 -10.08 -5.52
C GLN A 82 4.52 -9.12 -5.94
N GLY A 83 4.45 -7.86 -5.55
CA GLY A 83 5.49 -6.90 -5.90
C GLY A 83 6.81 -7.19 -5.20
N ALA A 84 6.79 -7.70 -3.96
CA ALA A 84 8.00 -8.16 -3.28
C ALA A 84 8.66 -9.36 -4.02
N ILE A 85 7.88 -10.36 -4.45
CA ILE A 85 8.40 -11.51 -5.21
C ILE A 85 8.94 -11.06 -6.57
N ILE A 86 8.19 -10.22 -7.31
CA ILE A 86 8.61 -9.77 -8.65
C ILE A 86 9.88 -8.92 -8.58
N SER A 87 9.96 -7.98 -7.62
CA SER A 87 11.17 -7.17 -7.43
C SER A 87 12.37 -8.04 -7.05
N GLY A 88 12.21 -9.00 -6.13
CA GLY A 88 13.26 -9.94 -5.77
C GLY A 88 13.73 -10.79 -6.95
N TRP A 89 12.80 -11.33 -7.75
CA TRP A 89 13.13 -12.10 -8.95
C TRP A 89 13.91 -11.26 -9.98
N LYS A 90 13.43 -10.04 -10.28
CA LYS A 90 14.11 -9.14 -11.22
C LYS A 90 15.47 -8.68 -10.72
N ALA A 91 15.61 -8.42 -9.43
CA ALA A 91 16.89 -8.09 -8.81
C ALA A 91 17.89 -9.24 -8.96
N GLY A 92 17.48 -10.48 -8.68
CA GLY A 92 18.31 -11.67 -8.86
C GLY A 92 18.74 -11.87 -10.32
N GLN A 93 17.80 -11.69 -11.27
CA GLN A 93 18.08 -11.75 -12.71
C GLN A 93 19.10 -10.67 -13.14
N ALA A 94 18.94 -9.44 -12.66
CA ALA A 94 19.83 -8.33 -12.96
C ALA A 94 21.26 -8.58 -12.45
N ILE A 95 21.40 -9.05 -11.21
CA ILE A 95 22.70 -9.37 -10.61
C ILE A 95 23.35 -10.54 -11.36
N SER A 96 22.61 -11.62 -11.63
CA SER A 96 23.14 -12.78 -12.36
C SER A 96 23.62 -12.37 -13.76
N THR A 97 22.85 -11.53 -14.46
CA THR A 97 23.20 -11.01 -15.78
C THR A 97 24.45 -10.14 -15.69
N ALA A 98 24.52 -9.22 -14.73
CA ALA A 98 25.68 -8.34 -14.56
C ALA A 98 26.97 -9.11 -14.23
N VAL A 99 26.89 -10.16 -13.42
CA VAL A 99 28.04 -11.04 -13.15
C VAL A 99 28.49 -11.77 -14.41
N GLN A 100 27.55 -12.28 -15.22
CA GLN A 100 27.88 -12.95 -16.49
C GLN A 100 28.48 -11.98 -17.50
N GLU A 101 27.90 -10.79 -17.66
CA GLU A 101 28.42 -9.72 -18.53
C GLU A 101 29.85 -9.36 -18.10
N GLY A 102 30.11 -9.19 -16.81
CA GLY A 102 31.45 -8.91 -16.30
C GLY A 102 32.46 -10.03 -16.53
N ASN A 103 32.05 -11.29 -16.33
CA ASN A 103 32.92 -12.46 -16.60
C ASN A 103 33.25 -12.64 -18.08
N LEU A 104 32.42 -12.10 -18.98
CA LEU A 104 32.60 -12.13 -20.42
C LEU A 104 33.22 -10.83 -20.96
N GLU A 105 33.64 -9.91 -20.09
CA GLU A 105 34.19 -8.60 -20.44
C GLU A 105 33.24 -7.76 -21.33
N LEU A 106 31.93 -7.95 -21.14
CA LEU A 106 30.87 -7.18 -21.81
C LEU A 106 30.50 -5.93 -21.01
N GLU A 107 29.86 -4.99 -21.69
CA GLU A 107 29.21 -3.85 -21.03
C GLU A 107 28.09 -4.33 -20.08
N ILE A 108 28.15 -3.87 -18.83
CA ILE A 108 27.19 -4.25 -17.79
C ILE A 108 25.86 -3.51 -17.99
N ASN A 109 24.83 -4.24 -18.40
CA ASN A 109 23.49 -3.74 -18.67
C ASN A 109 22.42 -4.39 -17.77
N GLY A 110 22.72 -5.51 -17.11
CA GLY A 110 21.78 -6.19 -16.22
C GLY A 110 21.19 -5.28 -15.15
N ILE A 111 22.01 -4.43 -14.53
CA ILE A 111 21.59 -3.51 -13.47
C ILE A 111 20.70 -2.39 -14.00
N SER A 112 21.07 -1.76 -15.11
CA SER A 112 20.30 -0.64 -15.67
C SER A 112 18.88 -1.05 -16.06
N ARG A 113 18.70 -2.29 -16.55
CA ARG A 113 17.38 -2.88 -16.84
C ARG A 113 16.50 -2.96 -15.60
N TYR A 114 17.05 -3.34 -14.44
CA TYR A 114 16.30 -3.37 -13.19
C TYR A 114 15.92 -1.96 -12.73
N VAL A 115 16.88 -1.03 -12.74
CA VAL A 115 16.66 0.37 -12.32
C VAL A 115 15.56 1.02 -13.17
N ASN A 116 15.59 0.82 -14.49
CA ASN A 116 14.57 1.36 -15.39
C ASN A 116 13.20 0.76 -15.10
N TRP A 117 13.12 -0.57 -14.96
CA TRP A 117 11.87 -1.24 -14.60
C TRP A 117 11.31 -0.74 -13.25
N TRP A 118 12.17 -0.58 -12.24
CA TRP A 118 11.78 -0.09 -10.92
C TRP A 118 11.16 1.31 -11.02
N LYS A 119 11.82 2.22 -11.75
CA LYS A 119 11.32 3.58 -11.94
C LYS A 119 9.97 3.58 -12.64
N GLU A 120 9.84 2.86 -13.74
CA GLU A 120 8.57 2.76 -14.48
C GLU A 120 7.44 2.16 -13.64
N THR A 121 7.76 1.19 -12.79
CA THR A 121 6.75 0.43 -12.04
C THR A 121 6.36 1.08 -10.72
N TYR A 122 7.28 1.76 -10.03
CA TYR A 122 7.07 2.22 -8.65
C TYR A 122 7.34 3.70 -8.41
N VAL A 123 8.06 4.39 -9.29
CA VAL A 123 8.45 5.80 -9.09
C VAL A 123 7.67 6.74 -10.00
N ASN A 124 7.62 6.41 -11.29
CA ASN A 124 7.03 7.25 -12.34
C ASN A 124 5.50 7.09 -12.46
N LEU A 125 4.88 6.31 -11.57
CA LEU A 125 3.43 6.23 -11.49
C LEU A 125 2.89 7.45 -10.74
N ASP A 126 1.97 8.16 -11.38
CA ASP A 126 1.22 9.32 -10.85
C ASP A 126 0.24 8.95 -9.70
N ASN A 127 0.56 7.93 -8.90
CA ASN A 127 -0.43 7.15 -8.15
C ASN A 127 -0.32 7.24 -6.63
N LEU A 128 0.60 8.06 -6.11
CA LEU A 128 0.75 8.15 -4.66
C LEU A 128 -0.45 8.82 -4.00
N ASP A 129 -0.72 10.06 -4.41
CA ASP A 129 -1.84 10.83 -3.90
C ASP A 129 -3.13 10.06 -4.09
N ASN A 130 -3.28 9.36 -5.22
CA ASN A 130 -4.45 8.53 -5.50
C ASN A 130 -4.58 7.33 -4.55
N THR A 131 -3.47 6.65 -4.23
CA THR A 131 -3.47 5.56 -3.25
C THR A 131 -3.89 6.05 -1.87
N PHE A 132 -3.27 7.14 -1.39
CA PHE A 132 -3.62 7.71 -0.09
C PHE A 132 -5.01 8.37 -0.06
N ARG A 133 -5.52 8.88 -1.18
CA ARG A 133 -6.92 9.34 -1.31
C ARG A 133 -7.89 8.19 -1.10
N GLY A 134 -7.61 7.00 -1.64
CA GLY A 134 -8.43 5.82 -1.35
C GLY A 134 -8.47 5.51 0.14
N ILE A 135 -7.31 5.54 0.81
CA ILE A 135 -7.21 5.26 2.25
C ILE A 135 -7.89 6.36 3.08
N SER A 136 -7.77 7.62 2.67
CA SER A 136 -8.30 8.76 3.42
C SER A 136 -9.82 8.82 3.47
N LEU A 137 -10.53 8.02 2.64
CA LEU A 137 -11.99 7.90 2.71
C LEU A 137 -12.47 7.52 4.11
N SER A 138 -11.74 6.61 4.78
CA SER A 138 -12.03 6.17 6.15
C SER A 138 -11.86 7.26 7.23
N TYR A 139 -11.27 8.41 6.90
CA TYR A 139 -11.05 9.53 7.81
C TYR A 139 -11.96 10.72 7.52
N ILE A 140 -12.62 10.75 6.36
CA ILE A 140 -13.53 11.84 5.98
C ILE A 140 -15.00 11.40 5.97
N LEU A 141 -15.25 10.10 5.82
CA LEU A 141 -16.58 9.50 5.85
C LEU A 141 -16.79 8.71 7.14
N THR A 142 -18.00 8.77 7.70
CA THR A 142 -18.42 7.89 8.81
C THR A 142 -18.66 6.46 8.31
N THR A 143 -18.85 5.50 9.23
CA THR A 143 -19.20 4.12 8.88
C THR A 143 -20.46 4.06 8.01
N GLU A 144 -21.52 4.79 8.37
CA GLU A 144 -22.78 4.83 7.61
C GLU A 144 -22.60 5.44 6.21
N GLU A 145 -21.77 6.49 6.12
CA GLU A 145 -21.46 7.13 4.83
C GLU A 145 -20.64 6.21 3.93
N MET A 146 -19.70 5.44 4.51
CA MET A 146 -18.92 4.42 3.80
C MET A 146 -19.81 3.29 3.30
N GLU A 147 -20.74 2.80 4.13
CA GLU A 147 -21.72 1.77 3.74
C GLU A 147 -22.60 2.25 2.58
N TYR A 148 -23.09 3.48 2.64
CA TYR A 148 -23.81 4.09 1.52
C TYR A 148 -22.92 4.19 0.26
N PHE A 149 -21.72 4.77 0.39
CA PHE A 149 -20.81 5.00 -0.72
C PHE A 149 -20.44 3.71 -1.46
N TYR A 150 -19.99 2.68 -0.75
CA TYR A 150 -19.65 1.39 -1.34
C TYR A 150 -20.89 0.59 -1.73
N GLY A 151 -22.03 0.80 -1.05
CA GLY A 151 -23.31 0.21 -1.37
C GLY A 151 -23.83 0.59 -2.76
N LEU A 152 -23.36 1.69 -3.35
CA LEU A 152 -23.71 2.07 -4.73
C LEU A 152 -22.95 1.27 -5.79
N ILE A 153 -21.86 0.59 -5.45
CA ILE A 153 -21.13 -0.28 -6.36
C ILE A 153 -21.86 -1.62 -6.41
N LYS A 154 -22.61 -1.84 -7.49
CA LYS A 154 -23.42 -3.06 -7.68
C LYS A 154 -22.75 -4.08 -8.60
N GLU A 155 -21.81 -3.64 -9.43
CA GLU A 155 -21.04 -4.56 -10.27
C GLU A 155 -20.12 -5.46 -9.45
N THR A 156 -19.94 -6.69 -9.93
CA THR A 156 -18.84 -7.53 -9.45
C THR A 156 -17.53 -6.95 -9.96
N MET A 157 -16.64 -6.58 -9.04
CA MET A 157 -15.31 -6.09 -9.39
C MET A 157 -14.46 -7.23 -9.95
N PRO A 158 -13.69 -7.01 -11.03
CA PRO A 158 -12.81 -8.03 -11.57
C PRO A 158 -11.74 -8.42 -10.56
N ALA A 159 -11.33 -9.69 -10.58
CA ALA A 159 -10.14 -10.12 -9.87
C ALA A 159 -8.91 -9.45 -10.51
N ILE A 160 -8.25 -8.54 -9.79
CA ILE A 160 -7.07 -7.81 -10.27
C ILE A 160 -5.83 -8.31 -9.56
N TRP A 161 -4.90 -8.81 -10.36
CA TRP A 161 -3.57 -9.22 -9.92
C TRP A 161 -2.56 -8.09 -10.21
N ALA A 162 -2.67 -6.99 -9.46
CA ALA A 162 -1.79 -5.84 -9.62
C ALA A 162 -1.51 -5.18 -8.25
N PRO A 163 -0.30 -4.61 -8.02
CA PRO A 163 0.02 -3.93 -6.78
C PRO A 163 -0.93 -2.77 -6.46
N ALA A 164 -1.01 -2.38 -5.19
CA ALA A 164 -1.66 -1.15 -4.79
C ALA A 164 -1.10 0.05 -5.57
N GLY A 165 -1.96 1.02 -5.92
CA GLY A 165 -1.52 2.16 -6.72
C GLY A 165 -1.11 1.81 -8.16
N THR A 166 -1.73 0.79 -8.75
CA THR A 166 -1.59 0.50 -10.20
C THR A 166 -2.98 0.40 -10.85
N GLU A 167 -3.27 -0.66 -11.61
CA GLU A 167 -4.56 -0.91 -12.26
C GLU A 167 -5.72 -1.05 -11.26
N ARG A 168 -5.46 -1.53 -10.04
CA ARG A 168 -6.48 -1.65 -8.99
C ARG A 168 -7.17 -0.31 -8.70
N GLY A 169 -6.40 0.78 -8.64
CA GLY A 169 -6.94 2.12 -8.36
C GLY A 169 -7.89 2.61 -9.46
N LYS A 170 -7.56 2.33 -10.73
CA LYS A 170 -8.37 2.73 -11.88
C LYS A 170 -9.74 2.07 -11.88
N VAL A 171 -9.81 0.77 -11.60
CA VAL A 171 -11.08 0.04 -11.62
C VAL A 171 -12.00 0.52 -10.49
N VAL A 172 -11.47 0.76 -9.29
CA VAL A 172 -12.26 1.33 -8.19
C VAL A 172 -12.72 2.76 -8.52
N ALA A 173 -11.85 3.58 -9.10
CA ALA A 173 -12.21 4.94 -9.53
C ALA A 173 -13.32 4.94 -10.59
N GLN A 174 -13.28 4.00 -11.55
CA GLN A 174 -14.32 3.86 -12.57
C GLN A 174 -15.67 3.42 -11.99
N ALA A 175 -15.66 2.44 -11.08
CA ALA A 175 -16.88 1.97 -10.42
C ALA A 175 -17.53 3.10 -9.60
N THR A 176 -16.71 3.82 -8.82
CA THR A 176 -17.19 4.95 -8.00
C THR A 176 -17.63 6.15 -8.85
N ALA A 177 -17.00 6.40 -10.01
CA ALA A 177 -17.39 7.49 -10.91
C ALA A 177 -18.86 7.37 -11.36
N LYS A 178 -19.34 6.16 -11.66
CA LYS A 178 -20.73 5.91 -12.05
C LYS A 178 -21.74 6.28 -10.96
N ALA A 179 -21.34 6.13 -9.69
CA ALA A 179 -22.18 6.45 -8.54
C ALA A 179 -22.24 7.95 -8.23
N THR A 180 -21.33 8.76 -8.79
CA THR A 180 -21.15 10.18 -8.44
C THR A 180 -22.44 10.99 -8.57
N SER A 181 -23.19 10.81 -9.67
CA SER A 181 -24.44 11.54 -9.92
C SER A 181 -25.51 11.21 -8.87
N ASN A 182 -25.61 9.94 -8.46
CA ASN A 182 -26.55 9.52 -7.42
C ASN A 182 -26.17 10.12 -6.06
N ILE A 183 -24.87 10.07 -5.71
CA ILE A 183 -24.37 10.66 -4.46
C ILE A 183 -24.68 12.17 -4.43
N GLN A 184 -24.46 12.88 -5.53
CA GLN A 184 -24.74 14.32 -5.60
C GLN A 184 -26.23 14.64 -5.35
N GLN A 185 -27.14 13.80 -5.84
CA GLN A 185 -28.58 14.01 -5.70
C GLN A 185 -29.12 13.55 -4.33
N GLU A 186 -28.72 12.36 -3.88
CA GLU A 186 -29.29 11.71 -2.70
C GLU A 186 -28.58 12.12 -1.39
N LYS A 187 -27.28 12.40 -1.46
CA LYS A 187 -26.40 12.69 -0.31
C LYS A 187 -25.40 13.80 -0.63
N PRO A 188 -25.86 15.05 -0.87
CA PRO A 188 -25.00 16.17 -1.25
C PRO A 188 -23.86 16.44 -0.26
N ASP A 189 -24.06 16.17 1.03
CA ASP A 189 -23.01 16.34 2.05
C ASP A 189 -21.83 15.36 1.85
N ILE A 190 -22.12 14.10 1.50
CA ILE A 190 -21.09 13.11 1.15
C ILE A 190 -20.35 13.57 -0.10
N PHE A 191 -21.09 14.05 -1.11
CA PHE A 191 -20.49 14.59 -2.33
C PHE A 191 -19.54 15.76 -2.04
N GLN A 192 -19.93 16.69 -1.18
CA GLN A 192 -19.07 17.82 -0.78
C GLN A 192 -17.80 17.36 -0.06
N LYS A 193 -17.89 16.36 0.84
CA LYS A 193 -16.71 15.77 1.49
C LYS A 193 -15.73 15.17 0.48
N LEU A 194 -16.25 14.40 -0.48
CA LEU A 194 -15.45 13.81 -1.56
C LEU A 194 -14.83 14.87 -2.47
N GLN A 195 -15.56 15.94 -2.81
CA GLN A 195 -15.02 17.05 -3.58
C GLN A 195 -13.91 17.78 -2.82
N ARG A 196 -14.13 18.09 -1.54
CA ARG A 196 -13.15 18.75 -0.68
C ARG A 196 -11.88 17.92 -0.56
N GLN A 197 -12.01 16.61 -0.36
CA GLN A 197 -10.87 15.70 -0.36
C GLN A 197 -10.07 15.80 -1.66
N ARG A 198 -10.74 15.79 -2.82
CA ARG A 198 -10.09 15.89 -4.15
C ARG A 198 -9.41 17.24 -4.38
N SER A 199 -9.96 18.34 -3.86
CA SER A 199 -9.39 19.68 -4.04
C SER A 199 -8.16 19.97 -3.19
N LEU A 200 -7.97 19.22 -2.10
CA LEU A 200 -6.85 19.45 -1.18
C LEU A 200 -5.64 18.56 -1.49
N PRO A 201 -4.41 19.04 -1.21
CA PRO A 201 -3.23 18.20 -1.15
C PRO A 201 -3.43 17.06 -0.15
N ILE A 202 -2.97 15.84 -0.47
CA ILE A 202 -3.26 14.67 0.38
C ILE A 202 -2.67 14.80 1.79
N LYS A 203 -1.54 15.50 1.94
CA LYS A 203 -0.91 15.80 3.23
C LYS A 203 -1.81 16.64 4.14
N GLU A 204 -2.63 17.51 3.56
CA GLU A 204 -3.60 18.32 4.32
C GLU A 204 -4.82 17.50 4.73
N VAL A 205 -5.33 16.66 3.82
CA VAL A 205 -6.42 15.71 4.13
C VAL A 205 -6.02 14.78 5.28
N MET A 206 -4.75 14.38 5.32
CA MET A 206 -4.19 13.45 6.31
C MET A 206 -3.37 14.15 7.41
N ALA A 207 -3.57 15.45 7.62
CA ALA A 207 -2.71 16.24 8.50
C ALA A 207 -2.69 15.73 9.95
N GLU A 208 -3.85 15.35 10.49
CA GLU A 208 -3.95 14.82 11.86
C GLU A 208 -3.09 13.55 12.04
N LEU A 209 -3.20 12.60 11.10
CA LEU A 209 -2.41 11.37 11.11
C LEU A 209 -0.91 11.66 10.91
N THR A 210 -0.58 12.60 10.04
CA THR A 210 0.80 13.00 9.78
C THR A 210 1.42 13.62 11.03
N ASN A 211 0.66 14.43 11.78
CA ASN A 211 1.14 15.09 12.99
C ASN A 211 1.45 14.12 14.14
N ILE A 212 0.65 13.06 14.29
CA ILE A 212 0.87 12.04 15.32
C ILE A 212 1.91 10.99 14.89
N SER A 213 2.19 10.89 13.59
CA SER A 213 3.19 9.98 13.03
C SER A 213 4.56 10.66 13.00
N LYS A 214 5.43 10.37 13.97
CA LYS A 214 6.81 10.87 13.95
C LYS A 214 7.64 10.09 12.93
N PRO A 215 8.41 10.75 12.05
CA PRO A 215 9.36 10.07 11.20
C PRO A 215 10.36 9.29 12.06
N VAL A 216 10.72 8.08 11.65
CA VAL A 216 11.84 7.36 12.25
C VAL A 216 13.11 7.97 11.70
N VAL A 217 13.54 9.09 12.28
CA VAL A 217 14.82 9.71 11.90
C VAL A 217 15.92 8.92 12.60
N GLY A 218 16.57 8.02 11.85
CA GLY A 218 17.90 7.59 12.23
C GLY A 218 18.81 8.82 12.18
N THR A 219 19.52 9.12 13.26
CA THR A 219 20.64 10.05 13.21
C THR A 219 21.70 9.44 12.30
N VAL A 220 21.62 9.72 11.00
CA VAL A 220 22.74 9.49 10.10
C VAL A 220 23.75 10.58 10.43
N ASP A 221 24.78 10.20 11.17
CA ASP A 221 25.93 11.05 11.39
C ASP A 221 26.57 11.34 10.02
N ALA A 222 26.45 12.60 9.58
CA ALA A 222 27.00 13.09 8.32
C ALA A 222 28.55 13.02 8.27
N SER A 223 29.20 12.61 9.37
CA SER A 223 30.65 12.41 9.43
C SER A 223 31.16 11.15 8.70
N LEU A 224 30.28 10.25 8.23
CA LEU A 224 30.65 8.98 7.58
C LEU A 224 30.71 9.04 6.04
N HIS A 225 31.12 10.17 5.48
CA HIS A 225 31.59 10.24 4.09
C HIS A 225 33.12 10.21 4.04
N PRO A 226 33.77 9.05 3.83
CA PRO A 226 35.05 9.04 3.15
C PRO A 226 34.76 9.19 1.65
N SER A 227 35.31 10.24 1.07
CA SER A 227 35.43 10.43 -0.37
C SER A 227 36.04 9.19 -1.02
N ILE A 228 35.31 8.54 -1.93
CA ILE A 228 35.86 7.67 -2.99
C ILE A 228 35.00 7.87 -4.22
#